data_AF-A0A6I2T3R9-F1
#
_entry.id   AF-A0A6I2T3R9-F1
#
_cell.length_a   1.000
_cell.length_b   1.000
_cell.length_c   1.000
_cell.angle_alpha   90.00
_cell.angle_beta   90.00
_cell.angle_gamma   90.00
#
_symmetry.space_group_name_H-M   'P 1'
#
loop_
_entity.id
_entity.type
_entity.pdbx_description
1 polymer ?
#
loop_
_entity_poly.entity_id
_entity_poly.type
_entity_poly.pdbx_seq_one_letter_code
_entity_poly.pdbx_strand_id
1 'polypeptide(L)'
;MFGFNKRSEEPENLYEEPPVPEIKPCPICGKTPSVYCAGCSMLGSGASTRFWNCRCIDCDYPKRPSGLSVNYCNKADAADHWNELADRSEKTLDAPLPECPICNKRPTLVEIVGKGMVYDCGCDCVSISSPSLNPIEVKKDWLREAARRADYLRRLRSCTDVLSRN
;
A
#
# COMPACT_ATOMS: atom_id res chain seq x y z
N MET A 1 58.26 28.06 -17.22
CA MET A 1 57.81 26.68 -17.49
C MET A 1 56.78 26.32 -16.45
N PHE A 2 55.49 26.33 -16.83
CA PHE A 2 54.39 25.95 -15.95
C PHE A 2 54.30 24.42 -15.91
N GLY A 3 54.70 23.83 -14.79
CA GLY A 3 54.66 22.39 -14.56
C GLY A 3 53.24 21.93 -14.28
N PHE A 4 52.73 21.15 -15.24
CA PHE A 4 51.55 20.29 -15.26
C PHE A 4 50.76 20.08 -13.95
N ASN A 5 49.48 20.43 -14.06
CA ASN A 5 48.35 19.98 -13.26
C ASN A 5 48.52 18.54 -12.75
N LYS A 6 48.60 18.37 -11.43
CA LYS A 6 48.20 17.12 -10.79
C LYS A 6 46.71 16.96 -11.07
N ARG A 7 46.37 16.01 -11.94
CA ARG A 7 45.00 15.51 -12.09
C ARG A 7 44.60 15.03 -10.69
N SER A 8 43.77 15.79 -9.99
CA SER A 8 43.13 15.35 -8.76
C SER A 8 42.39 14.07 -9.12
N GLU A 9 42.87 12.94 -8.60
CA GLU A 9 42.12 11.70 -8.57
C GLU A 9 40.77 12.07 -7.92
N GLU A 10 39.69 11.95 -8.68
CA GLU A 10 38.35 12.03 -8.13
C GLU A 10 38.31 11.04 -6.97
N PRO A 11 37.83 11.43 -5.77
CA PRO A 11 37.75 10.50 -4.67
C PRO A 11 36.90 9.31 -5.12
N GLU A 12 37.52 8.13 -5.16
CA GLU A 12 36.81 6.86 -5.33
C GLU A 12 35.63 6.87 -4.36
N ASN A 13 34.45 6.66 -4.92
CA ASN A 13 33.16 6.81 -4.26
C ASN A 13 33.11 5.83 -3.08
N LEU A 14 33.51 6.30 -1.89
CA LEU A 14 33.72 5.52 -0.66
C LEU A 14 32.43 5.01 0.00
N TYR A 15 31.33 5.00 -0.75
CA TYR A 15 30.04 4.44 -0.37
C TYR A 15 29.62 3.46 -1.46
N GLU A 16 30.05 2.21 -1.32
CA GLU A 16 29.43 1.12 -2.09
C GLU A 16 27.92 1.16 -1.83
N GLU A 17 27.12 1.23 -2.90
CA GLU A 17 25.67 1.13 -2.75
C GLU A 17 25.33 -0.21 -2.08
N PRO A 18 24.45 -0.23 -1.07
CA PRO A 18 24.06 -1.46 -0.41
C PRO A 18 23.52 -2.45 -1.45
N PRO A 19 23.82 -3.76 -1.30
CA PRO A 19 23.30 -4.77 -2.21
C PRO A 19 21.77 -4.73 -2.20
N VAL A 20 21.16 -4.82 -3.38
CA VAL A 20 19.70 -4.84 -3.49
C VAL A 20 19.19 -6.20 -3.00
N PRO A 21 18.29 -6.24 -2.02
CA PRO A 21 17.72 -7.49 -1.52
C PRO A 21 16.85 -8.16 -2.58
N GLU A 22 16.62 -9.47 -2.42
CA GLU A 22 15.66 -10.20 -3.26
C GLU A 22 14.26 -9.61 -3.07
N ILE A 23 13.57 -9.38 -4.18
CA ILE A 23 12.28 -8.69 -4.17
C ILE A 23 11.15 -9.71 -4.23
N LYS A 24 10.28 -9.66 -3.22
CA LYS A 24 9.08 -10.51 -3.14
C LYS A 24 8.15 -10.28 -4.33
N PRO A 25 7.43 -11.33 -4.79
CA PRO A 25 6.45 -11.19 -5.85
C PRO A 25 5.31 -10.24 -5.46
N CYS A 26 4.60 -9.72 -6.46
CA CYS A 26 3.44 -8.89 -6.22
C CYS A 26 2.34 -9.67 -5.48
N PRO A 27 1.83 -9.16 -4.35
CA PRO A 27 0.79 -9.85 -3.58
C PRO A 27 -0.56 -9.92 -4.31
N ILE A 28 -0.72 -9.17 -5.42
CA ILE A 28 -1.96 -9.15 -6.21
C ILE A 28 -1.91 -10.14 -7.37
N CYS A 29 -0.82 -10.14 -8.13
CA CYS A 29 -0.73 -10.87 -9.39
C CYS A 29 0.42 -11.90 -9.44
N GLY A 30 1.22 -12.02 -8.38
CA GLY A 30 2.35 -12.95 -8.28
C GLY A 30 3.57 -12.59 -9.14
N LYS A 31 3.49 -11.54 -9.96
CA LYS A 31 4.58 -11.14 -10.87
C LYS A 31 5.66 -10.35 -10.14
N THR A 32 6.89 -10.44 -10.64
CA THR A 32 8.03 -9.71 -10.10
C THR A 32 7.86 -8.20 -10.30
N PRO A 33 7.95 -7.39 -9.24
CA PRO A 33 7.92 -5.94 -9.36
C PRO A 33 9.23 -5.38 -9.94
N SER A 34 9.23 -4.08 -10.26
CA SER A 34 10.39 -3.36 -10.77
C SER A 34 10.79 -2.24 -9.81
N VAL A 35 12.08 -2.21 -9.47
CA VAL A 35 12.73 -1.06 -8.85
C VAL A 35 13.23 -0.13 -9.95
N TYR A 36 12.81 1.13 -9.92
CA TYR A 36 13.10 2.11 -10.95
C TYR A 36 13.47 3.47 -10.36
N CYS A 37 14.19 4.28 -11.14
CA CYS A 37 14.50 5.65 -10.80
C CYS A 37 13.22 6.51 -10.99
N ALA A 38 12.67 7.02 -9.89
CA ALA A 38 11.45 7.83 -9.88
C ALA A 38 11.71 9.32 -10.15
N GLY A 39 12.95 9.78 -9.99
CA GLY A 39 13.33 11.15 -10.28
C GLY A 39 14.75 11.46 -9.82
N CYS A 40 15.19 12.69 -10.09
CA CYS A 40 16.41 13.23 -9.52
C CYS A 40 16.16 14.63 -8.97
N SER A 41 16.80 14.96 -7.85
CA SER A 41 16.91 16.34 -7.37
C SER A 41 18.31 16.84 -7.72
N MET A 42 18.37 18.01 -8.36
CA MET A 42 19.61 18.74 -8.56
C MET A 42 19.89 19.57 -7.32
N LEU A 43 20.98 19.26 -6.62
CA LEU A 43 21.49 20.12 -5.56
C LEU A 43 22.17 21.33 -6.20
N GLY A 44 22.08 22.49 -5.55
CA GLY A 44 22.68 23.75 -6.03
C GLY A 44 24.21 23.70 -6.25
N SER A 45 24.86 22.62 -5.82
CA SER A 45 26.29 22.32 -6.03
C SER A 45 26.60 21.57 -7.34
N GLY A 46 25.59 21.26 -8.18
CA GLY A 46 25.75 20.46 -9.40
C GLY A 46 25.72 18.94 -9.17
N ALA A 47 25.61 18.49 -7.92
CA ALA A 47 25.39 17.09 -7.58
C ALA A 47 23.90 16.70 -7.79
N SER A 48 23.65 15.52 -8.36
CA SER A 48 22.29 14.99 -8.52
C SER A 48 22.04 13.83 -7.55
N THR A 49 20.99 13.90 -6.74
CA THR A 49 20.51 12.76 -5.95
C THR A 49 19.41 12.06 -6.73
N ARG A 50 19.61 10.78 -7.06
CA ARG A 50 18.56 9.95 -7.66
C ARG A 50 17.64 9.42 -6.57
N PHE A 51 16.37 9.32 -6.91
CA PHE A 51 15.37 8.70 -6.07
C PHE A 51 14.83 7.43 -6.71
N TRP A 52 14.69 6.39 -5.90
CA TRP A 52 14.27 5.06 -6.29
C TRP A 52 12.89 4.75 -5.75
N ASN A 53 12.19 3.90 -6.48
CA ASN A 53 10.89 3.40 -6.07
C ASN A 53 10.68 1.97 -6.58
N CYS A 54 9.68 1.27 -6.03
CA CYS A 54 9.31 -0.07 -6.43
C CYS A 54 7.81 -0.18 -6.71
N ARG A 55 7.44 -0.81 -7.84
CA ARG A 55 6.04 -1.12 -8.18
C ARG A 55 5.92 -2.35 -9.07
N CYS A 56 4.79 -3.03 -9.03
CA CYS A 56 4.39 -3.99 -10.05
C CYS A 56 3.82 -3.25 -11.26
N ILE A 57 4.46 -3.42 -12.42
CA ILE A 57 4.05 -2.75 -13.67
C ILE A 57 2.78 -3.36 -14.24
N ASP A 58 2.55 -4.66 -14.02
CA ASP A 58 1.43 -5.38 -14.61
C ASP A 58 0.06 -5.02 -14.02
N CYS A 59 0.01 -4.74 -12.71
CA CYS A 59 -1.24 -4.39 -12.02
C CYS A 59 -1.21 -2.99 -11.40
N ASP A 60 -0.13 -2.24 -11.63
CA ASP A 60 0.13 -0.90 -11.07
C ASP A 60 0.04 -0.85 -9.53
N TYR A 61 0.36 -1.96 -8.86
CA TYR A 61 0.42 -2.05 -7.41
C TYR A 61 1.78 -1.54 -6.88
N PRO A 62 1.85 -0.73 -5.81
CA PRO A 62 0.72 -0.09 -5.14
C PRO A 62 0.07 0.99 -6.01
N LYS A 63 -1.27 0.97 -6.10
CA LYS A 63 -2.03 2.08 -6.69
C LYS A 63 -1.83 3.30 -5.82
N ARG A 64 -1.17 4.33 -6.36
CA ARG A 64 -0.88 5.54 -5.60
C ARG A 64 -2.04 6.51 -5.69
N PRO A 65 -2.51 7.06 -4.55
CA PRO A 65 -3.21 8.34 -4.61
C PRO A 65 -2.26 9.36 -5.25
N SER A 66 -2.77 10.15 -6.19
CA SER A 66 -2.03 11.24 -6.82
C SER A 66 -1.46 12.18 -5.75
N GLY A 67 -0.13 12.19 -5.56
CA GLY A 67 0.54 13.24 -4.79
C GLY A 67 1.69 12.84 -3.85
N LEU A 68 1.84 11.57 -3.45
CA LEU A 68 2.89 11.18 -2.51
C LEU A 68 3.56 9.85 -2.92
N SER A 69 4.61 9.95 -3.75
CA SER A 69 5.54 8.84 -3.92
C SER A 69 6.61 8.92 -2.82
N VAL A 70 6.61 7.97 -1.89
CA VAL A 70 7.76 7.80 -0.99
C VAL A 70 8.93 7.36 -1.85
N ASN A 71 9.91 8.24 -1.97
CA ASN A 71 11.05 8.12 -2.87
C ASN A 71 12.28 7.88 -2.01
N TYR A 72 13.04 6.83 -2.34
CA TYR A 72 14.17 6.36 -1.53
C TYR A 72 15.50 6.80 -2.12
N CYS A 73 16.50 7.04 -1.28
CA CYS A 73 17.81 7.50 -1.73
C CYS A 73 18.62 6.41 -2.42
N ASN A 74 18.32 5.13 -2.18
CA ASN A 74 18.98 3.99 -2.81
C ASN A 74 17.97 2.89 -3.20
N LYS A 75 18.41 1.94 -4.02
CA LYS A 75 17.60 0.81 -4.50
C LYS A 75 17.23 -0.18 -3.39
N ALA A 76 18.14 -0.40 -2.44
CA ALA A 76 17.94 -1.37 -1.37
C ALA A 76 16.74 -0.98 -0.49
N ASP A 77 16.68 0.28 -0.04
CA ASP A 77 15.56 0.81 0.73
C ASP A 77 14.23 0.72 -0.03
N ALA A 78 14.24 0.97 -1.34
CA ALA A 78 13.05 0.83 -2.17
C ALA A 78 12.56 -0.62 -2.27
N ALA A 79 13.49 -1.58 -2.32
CA ALA A 79 13.20 -3.00 -2.34
C ALA A 79 12.74 -3.52 -0.96
N ASP A 80 13.39 -3.10 0.12
CA ASP A 80 12.99 -3.43 1.50
C ASP A 80 11.59 -2.91 1.80
N HIS A 81 11.30 -1.65 1.45
CA HIS A 81 9.97 -1.10 1.63
C HIS A 81 8.90 -1.86 0.84
N TRP A 82 9.24 -2.28 -0.38
CA TRP A 82 8.34 -3.14 -1.15
C TRP A 82 8.08 -4.45 -0.42
N ASN A 83 9.12 -5.11 0.09
CA ASN A 83 9.01 -6.39 0.78
C ASN A 83 8.12 -6.25 2.04
N GLU A 84 8.30 -5.19 2.83
CA GLU A 84 7.43 -4.87 3.97
C GLU A 84 5.97 -4.60 3.55
N LEU A 85 5.79 -3.90 2.42
CA LEU A 85 4.47 -3.65 1.86
C LEU A 85 3.81 -4.95 1.39
N ALA A 86 4.54 -5.81 0.70
CA ALA A 86 4.08 -7.11 0.24
C ALA A 86 3.62 -7.97 1.43
N ASP A 87 4.42 -8.06 2.49
CA ASP A 87 4.07 -8.81 3.70
C ASP A 87 2.80 -8.30 4.38
N ARG A 88 2.65 -6.97 4.51
CA ARG A 88 1.42 -6.39 5.07
C ARG A 88 0.20 -6.64 4.18
N SER A 89 0.42 -6.70 2.88
CA SER A 89 -0.63 -6.94 1.89
C SER A 89 -1.10 -8.38 1.92
N GLU A 90 -0.17 -9.34 1.93
CA GLU A 90 -0.46 -10.77 2.08
C GLU A 90 -1.20 -11.02 3.38
N LYS A 91 -0.72 -10.50 4.51
CA LYS A 91 -1.44 -10.58 5.80
C LYS A 91 -2.88 -10.05 5.71
N THR A 92 -3.10 -8.98 4.95
CA THR A 92 -4.44 -8.45 4.74
C THR A 92 -5.27 -9.41 3.88
N LEU A 93 -4.73 -9.89 2.76
CA LEU A 93 -5.38 -10.79 1.81
C LEU A 93 -5.65 -12.19 2.36
N ASP A 94 -4.89 -12.65 3.34
CA ASP A 94 -5.07 -13.94 4.01
C ASP A 94 -6.01 -13.86 5.22
N ALA A 95 -6.20 -12.67 5.80
CA ALA A 95 -7.08 -12.50 6.97
C ALA A 95 -8.52 -13.00 6.69
N PRO A 96 -9.16 -13.74 7.61
CA PRO A 96 -10.54 -14.16 7.39
C PRO A 96 -11.47 -12.95 7.24
N LEU A 97 -12.43 -13.02 6.31
CA LEU A 97 -13.45 -11.99 6.17
C LEU A 97 -14.48 -12.14 7.31
N PRO A 98 -14.69 -11.10 8.14
CA PRO A 98 -15.74 -11.13 9.15
C PRO A 98 -17.12 -11.11 8.49
N GLU A 99 -18.08 -11.76 9.15
CA GLU A 99 -19.49 -11.66 8.80
C GLU A 99 -20.02 -10.25 9.02
N CYS A 100 -21.07 -9.87 8.28
CA CYS A 100 -21.74 -8.60 8.49
C CYS A 100 -22.39 -8.57 9.88
N PRO A 101 -22.08 -7.60 10.77
CA PRO A 101 -22.65 -7.55 12.12
C PRO A 101 -24.18 -7.34 12.17
N ILE A 102 -24.80 -6.93 11.06
CA ILE A 102 -26.23 -6.64 10.98
C ILE A 102 -27.00 -7.87 10.49
N CYS A 103 -26.56 -8.49 9.39
CA CYS A 103 -27.28 -9.61 8.77
C CYS A 103 -26.65 -10.98 9.01
N ASN A 104 -25.49 -11.07 9.68
CA ASN A 104 -24.71 -12.28 9.96
C ASN A 104 -24.36 -13.12 8.72
N LYS A 105 -24.36 -12.51 7.54
CA LYS A 105 -23.94 -13.15 6.29
C LYS A 105 -22.49 -12.82 5.99
N ARG A 106 -21.74 -13.78 5.45
CA ARG A 106 -20.43 -13.52 4.86
C ARG A 106 -20.61 -12.70 3.59
N PRO A 107 -19.80 -11.64 3.39
CA PRO A 107 -19.85 -10.89 2.16
C PRO A 107 -19.33 -11.73 0.99
N THR A 108 -19.84 -11.46 -0.20
CA THR A 108 -19.27 -11.92 -1.46
C THR A 108 -18.59 -10.75 -2.17
N LEU A 109 -17.55 -11.05 -2.94
CA LEU A 109 -16.92 -10.05 -3.78
C LEU A 109 -17.80 -9.85 -5.02
N VAL A 110 -18.21 -8.61 -5.27
CA VAL A 110 -19.06 -8.23 -6.40
C VAL A 110 -18.32 -7.20 -7.25
N GLU A 111 -18.36 -7.38 -8.56
CA GLU A 111 -17.86 -6.40 -9.51
C GLU A 111 -18.95 -5.38 -9.85
N ILE A 112 -18.63 -4.09 -9.67
CA ILE A 112 -19.47 -2.98 -10.10
C ILE A 112 -18.87 -2.46 -11.41
N VAL A 113 -19.63 -2.68 -12.49
CA VAL A 113 -19.26 -2.33 -13.86
C VAL A 113 -18.75 -0.89 -13.92
N GLY A 114 -17.51 -0.72 -14.40
CA GLY A 114 -16.87 0.58 -14.59
C GLY A 114 -16.38 1.27 -13.30
N LYS A 115 -16.54 0.67 -12.12
CA LYS A 115 -16.10 1.26 -10.83
C LYS A 115 -15.09 0.41 -10.07
N GLY A 116 -15.14 -0.92 -10.22
CA GLY A 116 -14.23 -1.85 -9.56
C GLY A 116 -14.99 -2.86 -8.70
N MET A 117 -14.34 -3.40 -7.68
CA MET A 117 -14.88 -4.47 -6.85
C MET A 117 -15.30 -3.95 -5.48
N VAL A 118 -16.25 -4.62 -4.85
CA VAL A 118 -16.73 -4.34 -3.50
C VAL A 118 -17.11 -5.64 -2.79
N TYR A 119 -16.99 -5.67 -1.45
CA TYR A 119 -17.61 -6.74 -0.67
C TYR A 119 -19.06 -6.37 -0.34
N ASP A 120 -19.99 -7.22 -0.73
CA ASP A 120 -21.42 -7.03 -0.51
C ASP A 120 -22.04 -8.25 0.19
N CYS A 121 -22.94 -7.98 1.14
CA CYS A 121 -23.72 -9.00 1.86
C CYS A 121 -25.22 -8.93 1.55
N GLY A 122 -25.64 -8.05 0.62
CA GLY A 122 -27.00 -7.93 0.10
C GLY A 122 -28.01 -7.36 1.10
N CYS A 123 -27.56 -6.71 2.17
CA CYS A 123 -28.45 -5.99 3.09
C CYS A 123 -28.39 -4.49 2.83
N ASP A 124 -29.52 -3.79 2.95
CA ASP A 124 -29.66 -2.32 2.82
C ASP A 124 -29.01 -1.53 3.98
N CYS A 125 -28.03 -2.16 4.62
CA CYS A 125 -27.22 -1.65 5.69
C CYS A 125 -26.25 -0.57 5.17
N VAL A 126 -26.76 0.59 4.77
CA VAL A 126 -26.09 1.88 4.48
C VAL A 126 -24.64 1.81 3.94
N SER A 127 -24.52 2.35 2.73
CA SER A 127 -23.30 2.65 1.94
C SER A 127 -22.47 1.45 1.48
N ILE A 128 -22.64 1.16 0.19
CA ILE A 128 -21.68 0.43 -0.65
C ILE A 128 -20.29 1.01 -0.35
N SER A 129 -19.38 0.17 0.14
CA SER A 129 -17.97 0.56 0.27
C SER A 129 -17.47 1.07 -1.09
N SER A 130 -16.65 2.11 -1.10
CA SER A 130 -16.18 2.71 -2.35
C SER A 130 -15.56 1.64 -3.24
N PRO A 131 -16.10 1.38 -4.45
CA PRO A 131 -15.58 0.33 -5.31
C PRO A 131 -14.11 0.60 -5.62
N SER A 132 -13.29 -0.44 -5.61
CA SER A 132 -11.86 -0.31 -5.86
C SER A 132 -11.37 -1.42 -6.78
N LEU A 133 -10.45 -1.06 -7.67
CA LEU A 133 -9.74 -2.02 -8.52
C LEU A 133 -8.59 -2.71 -7.76
N ASN A 134 -8.28 -2.27 -6.54
CA ASN A 134 -7.25 -2.87 -5.70
C ASN A 134 -7.91 -3.79 -4.65
N PRO A 135 -7.77 -5.12 -4.75
CA PRO A 135 -8.44 -6.05 -3.85
C PRO A 135 -8.00 -5.90 -2.38
N ILE A 136 -6.79 -5.39 -2.11
CA ILE A 136 -6.34 -5.07 -0.75
C ILE A 136 -7.19 -3.95 -0.16
N GLU A 137 -7.45 -2.88 -0.91
CA GLU A 137 -8.27 -1.76 -0.44
C GLU A 137 -9.73 -2.18 -0.27
N VAL A 138 -10.27 -2.99 -1.20
CA VAL A 138 -11.61 -3.57 -1.05
C VAL A 138 -11.73 -4.37 0.26
N LYS A 139 -10.71 -5.16 0.58
CA LYS A 139 -10.70 -5.94 1.82
C LYS A 139 -10.54 -5.09 3.07
N LYS A 140 -9.64 -4.10 3.07
CA LYS A 140 -9.51 -3.14 4.18
C LYS A 140 -10.79 -2.37 4.42
N ASP A 141 -11.50 -1.97 3.36
CA ASP A 141 -12.77 -1.28 3.46
C ASP A 141 -13.81 -2.14 4.17
N TRP A 142 -13.93 -3.41 3.79
CA TRP A 142 -14.83 -4.33 4.49
C TRP A 142 -14.45 -4.50 5.97
N LEU A 143 -13.17 -4.71 6.28
CA LEU A 143 -12.71 -4.86 7.67
C LEU A 143 -13.04 -3.62 8.53
N ARG A 144 -12.82 -2.42 7.98
CA ARG A 144 -13.18 -1.15 8.64
C ARG A 144 -14.68 -1.02 8.84
N GLU A 145 -15.45 -1.34 7.81
CA GLU A 145 -16.91 -1.26 7.82
C GLU A 145 -17.53 -2.21 8.85
N ALA A 146 -17.11 -3.48 8.84
CA ALA A 146 -17.55 -4.48 9.80
C ALA A 146 -17.22 -4.07 11.24
N ALA A 147 -16.00 -3.57 11.49
CA ALA A 147 -15.63 -3.07 12.82
C ALA A 147 -16.50 -1.89 13.27
N ARG A 148 -16.76 -0.92 12.39
CA ARG A 148 -17.61 0.24 12.70
C ARG A 148 -19.04 -0.18 13.04
N ARG A 149 -19.61 -1.11 12.27
CA ARG A 149 -20.96 -1.64 12.49
C ARG A 149 -21.07 -2.41 13.81
N ALA A 150 -20.07 -3.24 14.12
CA ALA A 150 -20.02 -3.95 15.40
C ALA A 150 -19.97 -2.98 16.59
N ASP A 151 -19.17 -1.90 16.49
CA ASP A 151 -19.10 -0.89 17.53
C ASP A 151 -20.41 -0.09 17.68
N TYR A 152 -21.03 0.28 16.55
CA TYR A 152 -22.33 0.96 16.55
C TYR A 152 -23.42 0.13 17.24
N LEU A 153 -23.54 -1.16 16.90
CA LEU A 153 -24.51 -2.07 17.51
C LEU A 153 -24.23 -2.28 19.01
N ARG A 154 -22.95 -2.37 19.40
CA ARG A 154 -22.54 -2.45 20.82
C ARG A 154 -23.02 -1.23 21.60
N ARG A 155 -22.82 -0.02 21.05
CA ARG A 155 -23.27 1.24 21.67
C ARG A 155 -24.79 1.31 21.79
N LEU A 156 -25.53 0.94 20.75
CA LEU A 156 -26.99 0.91 20.79
C LEU A 156 -27.52 -0.01 21.90
N ARG A 157 -26.97 -1.22 22.02
CA ARG A 157 -27.34 -2.17 23.10
C ARG A 157 -27.08 -1.58 24.48
N SER A 158 -25.93 -0.92 24.66
CA SER A 158 -25.61 -0.26 25.94
C SER A 158 -26.60 0.85 26.30
N CYS A 159 -27.12 1.59 25.30
CA CYS A 159 -28.14 2.61 25.54
C CYS A 159 -29.50 1.98 25.88
N THR A 160 -29.91 0.91 25.20
CA THR A 160 -31.17 0.22 25.50
C THR A 160 -31.16 -0.45 26.87
N ASP A 161 -30.02 -0.98 27.30
CA ASP A 161 -29.87 -1.59 28.63
C ASP A 161 -29.91 -0.57 29.77
N VAL A 162 -29.47 0.67 29.52
CA VAL A 162 -29.60 1.78 30.48
C VAL A 162 -31.06 2.25 30.57
N LEU A 163 -31.79 2.27 29.44
CA LEU A 163 -33.19 2.68 29.41
C LEU A 163 -34.15 1.63 29.98
N SER A 164 -33.81 0.34 29.93
CA SER A 164 -34.65 -0.74 30.47
C SER A 164 -34.50 -0.96 31.98
N ARG A 165 -33.54 -0.29 32.63
CA ARG A 165 -33.28 -0.35 34.07
C ARG A 165 -33.83 0.83 34.87
N ASN A 166 -34.47 1.80 34.20
CA ASN A 166 -35.18 2.93 34.81
C ASN A 166 -36.69 2.78 34.59
#